data_AF-A0A6J2MCD1-F1
#
_entry.id   AF-A0A6J2MCD1-F1
#
_cell.length_a   1.000
_cell.length_b   1.000
_cell.length_c   1.000
_cell.angle_alpha   90.00
_cell.angle_beta   90.00
_cell.angle_gamma   90.00
#
_symmetry.space_group_name_H-M   'P 1'
#
loop_
_entity.id
_entity.type
_entity.pdbx_description
1 polymer ?
#
loop_
_entity_poly.entity_id
_entity_poly.type
_entity_poly.pdbx_seq_one_letter_code
_entity_poly.pdbx_strand_id
1 'polypeptide(L)'
;MGLAAEHGGPYSRAGTSSHGCWYYLRYFFLFVSLIQFLIILGLVLFMVYGNVHVSTESNLQDAERRTDGLYSQVVGLTAIQANLSKELNLTTRAKDAIMQMLLSARRDLDRINASFRQCQADRVVYVNNQRYMAAIILNEKQCQEQLKEASKSYNTSLLLLNQKAKMLEMELAKEKALYTKDKEGLGLSKRLVEEQLAECSKAQEQLRQERQLAVDQLQKVQALCLPLEKDRFETDLRNLWKDSVIPRSLEGLGYHSLGLDLTTIRRTCDHLPGLMSTKVDELARSLRGGIERVARENSDLQRQKLEVEQSLRASQGAKEKAEREAQAREAKLQAECAKQTQLALEDKAALRKERDSLAKELEERKQEIMHLKMQLDVKNSALDTCIKAKSQMGPVPRPIGPVPNPPPIDPAGLEEFKKRILESQQLSAGNAAPSSG
;
A
#
# COMPACT_ATOMS: atom_id res chain seq x y z
N MET A 1 -56.95 -58.46 117.00
CA MET A 1 -57.60 -59.29 118.04
C MET A 1 -56.59 -60.37 118.41
N GLY A 2 -55.72 -60.22 119.42
CA GLY A 2 -55.99 -59.88 120.82
C GLY A 2 -56.25 -61.19 121.58
N LEU A 3 -55.18 -61.91 122.02
CA LEU A 3 -54.73 -62.07 123.43
C LEU A 3 -55.64 -63.02 124.25
N ALA A 4 -55.22 -63.85 125.21
CA ALA A 4 -54.01 -64.09 126.01
C ALA A 4 -54.22 -65.47 126.73
N ALA A 5 -53.21 -66.33 126.89
CA ALA A 5 -52.27 -66.47 128.02
C ALA A 5 -52.84 -67.02 129.37
N GLU A 6 -52.45 -68.27 129.64
CA GLU A 6 -51.83 -68.83 130.87
C GLU A 6 -52.51 -68.98 132.26
N HIS A 7 -51.87 -69.91 133.01
CA HIS A 7 -51.86 -70.27 134.46
C HIS A 7 -52.92 -71.29 134.93
N GLY A 8 -52.63 -72.38 135.66
CA GLY A 8 -51.38 -72.91 136.24
C GLY A 8 -51.68 -73.74 137.51
N GLY A 9 -51.37 -75.06 137.51
CA GLY A 9 -50.99 -75.90 138.67
C GLY A 9 -52.05 -76.39 139.70
N PRO A 10 -51.66 -77.11 140.79
CA PRO A 10 -51.05 -78.47 140.77
C PRO A 10 -51.36 -79.39 142.01
N TYR A 11 -50.82 -80.63 142.03
CA TYR A 11 -50.54 -81.59 143.16
C TYR A 11 -51.72 -82.22 143.96
N SER A 12 -51.72 -83.43 144.56
CA SER A 12 -50.91 -84.66 144.55
C SER A 12 -51.60 -85.75 145.45
N ARG A 13 -51.39 -87.03 145.10
CA ARG A 13 -50.98 -88.17 145.96
C ARG A 13 -51.95 -88.95 146.91
N ALA A 14 -51.97 -90.26 146.62
CA ALA A 14 -51.95 -91.47 147.48
C ALA A 14 -53.24 -92.14 148.02
N GLY A 15 -53.31 -93.48 147.86
CA GLY A 15 -53.85 -94.39 148.87
C GLY A 15 -54.80 -95.52 148.41
N THR A 16 -54.25 -96.69 148.06
CA THR A 16 -54.73 -98.08 148.36
C THR A 16 -56.22 -98.48 148.27
N SER A 17 -56.56 -99.45 147.39
CA SER A 17 -57.35 -100.67 147.73
C SER A 17 -57.67 -101.55 146.49
N SER A 18 -57.24 -102.81 146.53
CA SER A 18 -57.78 -104.03 145.86
C SER A 18 -58.55 -103.91 144.53
N HIS A 19 -57.92 -104.46 143.49
CA HIS A 19 -58.41 -104.63 142.11
C HIS A 19 -59.69 -105.49 142.00
N GLY A 20 -60.74 -104.93 141.42
CA GLY A 20 -61.88 -105.65 140.86
C GLY A 20 -61.75 -105.82 139.34
N CYS A 21 -62.13 -106.99 138.83
CA CYS A 21 -62.13 -107.46 137.42
C CYS A 21 -62.75 -106.50 136.38
N TRP A 22 -63.38 -105.40 136.80
CA TRP A 22 -64.06 -104.43 135.93
C TRP A 22 -63.11 -103.44 135.23
N TYR A 23 -61.86 -103.28 135.69
CA TYR A 23 -60.89 -102.35 135.11
C TYR A 23 -60.38 -102.80 133.73
N TYR A 24 -60.10 -104.09 133.53
CA TYR A 24 -59.50 -104.60 132.29
C TYR A 24 -60.46 -104.62 131.08
N LEU A 25 -61.77 -104.77 131.30
CA LEU A 25 -62.78 -104.74 130.23
C LEU A 25 -62.87 -103.38 129.53
N ARG A 26 -62.64 -102.28 130.26
CA ARG A 26 -62.61 -100.93 129.68
C ARG A 26 -61.41 -100.72 128.74
N TYR A 27 -60.26 -101.34 129.04
CA TYR A 27 -59.09 -101.27 128.16
C TYR A 27 -59.27 -102.08 126.88
N PHE A 28 -59.86 -103.27 126.95
CA PHE A 28 -60.08 -104.10 125.76
C PHE A 28 -60.95 -103.39 124.70
N PHE A 29 -62.04 -102.75 125.13
CA PHE A 29 -62.91 -102.00 124.21
C PHE A 29 -62.19 -100.78 123.58
N LEU A 30 -61.36 -100.08 124.36
CA LEU A 30 -60.54 -98.98 123.86
C LEU A 30 -59.52 -99.45 122.80
N PHE A 31 -58.85 -100.57 123.02
CA PHE A 31 -57.86 -101.10 122.07
C PHE A 31 -58.51 -101.59 120.77
N VAL A 32 -59.69 -102.23 120.83
CA VAL A 32 -60.40 -102.66 119.61
C VAL A 32 -60.85 -101.46 118.78
N SER A 33 -61.40 -100.42 119.41
CA SER A 33 -61.77 -99.18 118.71
C SER A 33 -60.56 -98.44 118.13
N LEU A 34 -59.41 -98.45 118.81
CA LEU A 34 -58.17 -97.84 118.33
C LEU A 34 -57.61 -98.55 117.08
N ILE A 35 -57.57 -99.88 117.10
CA ILE A 35 -57.09 -100.68 115.96
C ILE A 35 -58.01 -100.46 114.74
N GLN A 36 -59.33 -100.44 114.94
CA GLN A 36 -60.28 -100.11 113.86
C GLN A 36 -60.04 -98.71 113.29
N PHE A 37 -59.80 -97.70 114.13
CA PHE A 37 -59.51 -96.35 113.66
C PHE A 37 -58.21 -96.28 112.84
N LEU A 38 -57.14 -96.94 113.29
CA LEU A 38 -55.85 -96.98 112.58
C LEU A 38 -55.96 -97.65 111.20
N ILE A 39 -56.76 -98.70 111.06
CA ILE A 39 -56.99 -99.35 109.75
C ILE A 39 -57.73 -98.41 108.80
N ILE A 40 -58.78 -97.72 109.25
CA ILE A 40 -59.53 -96.77 108.42
C ILE A 40 -58.62 -95.62 107.97
N LEU A 41 -57.81 -95.06 108.89
CA LEU A 41 -56.84 -94.02 108.57
C LEU A 41 -55.80 -94.51 107.55
N GLY A 42 -55.30 -95.75 107.73
CA GLY A 42 -54.36 -96.38 106.80
C GLY A 42 -54.92 -96.54 105.38
N LEU A 43 -56.18 -96.98 105.24
CA LEU A 43 -56.83 -97.13 103.93
C LEU A 43 -57.10 -95.78 103.26
N VAL A 44 -57.50 -94.76 104.01
CA VAL A 44 -57.72 -93.41 103.47
C VAL A 44 -56.41 -92.77 103.01
N LEU A 45 -55.32 -92.88 103.78
CA LEU A 45 -54.01 -92.40 103.36
C LEU A 45 -53.51 -93.11 102.11
N PHE A 46 -53.72 -94.43 101.99
CA PHE A 46 -53.35 -95.17 100.79
C PHE A 46 -54.18 -94.74 99.57
N MET A 47 -55.47 -94.44 99.73
CA MET A 47 -56.30 -93.97 98.62
C MET A 47 -55.96 -92.54 98.18
N VAL A 48 -55.67 -91.65 99.12
CA VAL A 48 -55.34 -90.25 98.84
C VAL A 48 -53.93 -90.08 98.29
N TYR A 49 -52.95 -90.84 98.80
CA TYR A 49 -51.54 -90.68 98.41
C TYR A 49 -51.00 -91.78 97.49
N GLY A 50 -51.62 -92.95 97.44
CA GLY A 50 -51.17 -94.07 96.59
C GLY A 50 -51.36 -93.83 95.09
N ASN A 51 -52.31 -92.96 94.69
CA ASN A 51 -52.60 -92.68 93.28
C ASN A 51 -51.85 -91.46 92.71
N VAL A 52 -51.09 -90.73 93.54
CA VAL A 52 -50.42 -89.48 93.12
C VAL A 52 -49.16 -89.77 92.29
N HIS A 53 -48.44 -90.86 92.58
CA HIS A 53 -47.15 -91.16 91.95
C HIS A 53 -47.22 -91.39 90.43
N VAL A 54 -48.27 -92.07 89.95
CA VAL A 54 -48.47 -92.33 88.51
C VAL A 54 -48.85 -91.05 87.75
N SER A 55 -49.60 -90.14 88.39
CA SER A 55 -50.03 -88.88 87.78
C SER A 55 -48.93 -87.81 87.77
N THR A 56 -48.06 -87.74 88.79
CA THR A 56 -46.90 -86.83 88.77
C THR A 56 -45.86 -87.24 87.74
N GLU A 57 -45.58 -88.53 87.57
CA GLU A 57 -44.61 -89.01 86.59
C GLU A 57 -45.09 -88.78 85.16
N SER A 58 -46.39 -89.01 84.87
CA SER A 58 -46.98 -88.73 83.56
C SER A 58 -46.95 -87.23 83.22
N ASN A 59 -47.27 -86.37 84.19
CA ASN A 59 -47.24 -84.92 84.00
C ASN A 59 -45.81 -84.38 83.80
N LEU A 60 -44.82 -84.97 84.47
CA LEU A 60 -43.41 -84.59 84.32
C LEU A 60 -42.87 -85.04 82.96
N GLN A 61 -43.19 -86.26 82.51
CA GLN A 61 -42.86 -86.72 81.16
C GLN A 61 -43.55 -85.87 80.08
N ASP A 62 -44.80 -85.44 80.30
CA ASP A 62 -45.51 -84.56 79.35
C ASP A 62 -44.93 -83.14 79.34
N ALA A 63 -44.46 -82.64 80.48
CA ALA A 63 -43.74 -81.37 80.55
C ALA A 63 -42.38 -81.46 79.85
N GLU A 64 -41.63 -82.55 80.05
CA GLU A 64 -40.34 -82.83 79.40
C GLU A 64 -40.50 -82.92 77.87
N ARG A 65 -41.50 -83.66 77.38
CA ARG A 65 -41.83 -83.73 75.96
C ARG A 65 -42.20 -82.36 75.37
N ARG A 66 -42.90 -81.51 76.13
CA ARG A 66 -43.22 -80.14 75.70
C ARG A 66 -41.99 -79.25 75.71
N THR A 67 -41.11 -79.35 76.71
CA THR A 67 -39.87 -78.58 76.76
C THR A 67 -38.92 -79.00 75.65
N ASP A 68 -38.81 -80.29 75.34
CA ASP A 68 -38.03 -80.80 74.20
C ASP A 68 -38.65 -80.38 72.86
N GLY A 69 -39.98 -80.39 72.76
CA GLY A 69 -40.72 -79.88 71.61
C GLY A 69 -40.48 -78.38 71.39
N LEU A 70 -40.49 -77.58 72.45
CA LEU A 70 -40.19 -76.14 72.39
C LEU A 70 -38.71 -75.88 72.14
N TYR A 71 -37.81 -76.65 72.74
CA TYR A 71 -36.37 -76.50 72.54
C TYR A 71 -35.97 -76.84 71.11
N SER A 72 -36.49 -77.94 70.55
CA SER A 72 -36.29 -78.29 69.14
C SER A 72 -36.86 -77.22 68.19
N GLN A 73 -38.01 -76.62 68.51
CA GLN A 73 -38.54 -75.47 67.77
C GLN A 73 -37.63 -74.24 67.87
N VAL A 74 -37.13 -73.90 69.06
CA VAL A 74 -36.21 -72.76 69.25
C VAL A 74 -34.90 -72.97 68.50
N VAL A 75 -34.33 -74.18 68.53
CA VAL A 75 -33.13 -74.52 67.76
C VAL A 75 -33.40 -74.42 66.26
N GLY A 76 -34.54 -74.95 65.79
CA GLY A 76 -34.98 -74.85 64.39
C GLY A 76 -35.16 -73.41 63.94
N LEU A 77 -35.84 -72.59 64.74
CA LEU A 77 -36.03 -71.15 64.48
C LEU A 77 -34.72 -70.37 64.51
N THR A 78 -33.79 -70.72 65.41
CA THR A 78 -32.46 -70.09 65.47
C THR A 78 -31.64 -70.44 64.22
N ALA A 79 -31.71 -71.68 63.73
CA ALA A 79 -31.06 -72.08 62.49
C ALA A 79 -31.66 -71.35 61.27
N ILE A 80 -33.00 -71.23 61.21
CA ILE A 80 -33.71 -70.45 60.18
C ILE A 80 -33.27 -68.97 60.25
N GLN A 81 -33.27 -68.35 61.43
CA GLN A 81 -32.83 -66.98 61.62
C GLN A 81 -31.37 -66.76 61.18
N ALA A 82 -30.46 -67.69 61.53
CA ALA A 82 -29.07 -67.63 61.09
C ALA A 82 -28.93 -67.77 59.57
N ASN A 83 -29.76 -68.62 58.94
CA ASN A 83 -29.76 -68.78 57.49
C ASN A 83 -30.30 -67.53 56.78
N LEU A 84 -31.45 -66.99 57.21
CA LEU A 84 -31.98 -65.73 56.69
C LEU A 84 -31.01 -64.57 56.88
N SER A 85 -30.32 -64.51 58.03
CA SER A 85 -29.32 -63.47 58.28
C SER A 85 -28.13 -63.58 57.30
N LYS A 86 -27.70 -64.80 56.96
CA LYS A 86 -26.64 -65.02 55.95
C LYS A 86 -27.12 -64.60 54.56
N GLU A 87 -28.32 -65.02 54.17
CA GLU A 87 -28.90 -64.67 52.87
C GLU A 87 -29.05 -63.15 52.74
N LEU A 88 -29.58 -62.48 53.77
CA LEU A 88 -29.74 -61.03 53.79
C LEU A 88 -28.38 -60.30 53.72
N ASN A 89 -27.33 -60.82 54.36
CA ASN A 89 -25.98 -60.26 54.25
C ASN A 89 -25.42 -60.42 52.82
N LEU A 90 -25.61 -61.59 52.20
CA LEU A 90 -25.22 -61.80 50.80
C LEU A 90 -25.98 -60.85 49.86
N THR A 91 -27.30 -60.70 50.03
CA THR A 91 -28.12 -59.79 49.24
C THR A 91 -27.71 -58.32 49.47
N THR A 92 -27.37 -57.94 50.70
CA THR A 92 -26.90 -56.57 51.00
C THR A 92 -25.56 -56.29 50.34
N ARG A 93 -24.61 -57.23 50.41
CA ARG A 93 -23.31 -57.10 49.72
C ARG A 93 -23.47 -57.05 48.20
N ALA A 94 -24.36 -57.86 47.63
CA ALA A 94 -24.66 -57.83 46.20
C ALA A 94 -25.27 -56.48 45.79
N LYS A 95 -26.19 -55.94 46.58
CA LYS A 95 -26.75 -54.60 46.38
C LYS A 95 -25.68 -53.52 46.44
N ASP A 96 -24.78 -53.55 47.42
CA ASP A 96 -23.70 -52.58 47.56
C ASP A 96 -22.72 -52.66 46.37
N ALA A 97 -22.37 -53.86 45.92
CA ALA A 97 -21.55 -54.07 44.73
C ALA A 97 -22.22 -53.54 43.45
N ILE A 98 -23.51 -53.81 43.26
CA ILE A 98 -24.29 -53.26 42.13
C ILE A 98 -24.35 -51.74 42.20
N MET A 99 -24.56 -51.16 43.39
CA MET A 99 -24.62 -49.71 43.56
C MET A 99 -23.26 -49.06 43.28
N GLN A 100 -22.16 -49.71 43.68
CA GLN A 100 -20.81 -49.25 43.34
C GLN A 100 -20.54 -49.32 41.83
N MET A 101 -20.95 -50.39 41.15
CA MET A 101 -20.83 -50.50 39.69
C MET A 101 -21.68 -49.46 38.95
N LEU A 102 -22.88 -49.16 39.46
CA LEU A 102 -23.74 -48.13 38.87
C LEU A 102 -23.11 -46.74 39.00
N LEU A 103 -22.49 -46.45 40.15
CA LEU A 103 -21.76 -45.20 40.36
C LEU A 103 -20.51 -45.10 39.46
N SER A 104 -19.76 -46.19 39.26
CA SER A 104 -18.61 -46.18 38.34
C SER A 104 -19.07 -46.00 36.89
N ALA A 105 -20.09 -46.74 36.45
CA ALA A 105 -20.66 -46.60 35.11
C ALA A 105 -21.16 -45.18 34.84
N ARG A 106 -21.76 -44.51 35.83
CA ARG A 106 -22.18 -43.11 35.71
C ARG A 106 -20.99 -42.17 35.53
N ARG A 107 -19.90 -42.35 36.29
CA ARG A 107 -18.67 -41.55 36.13
C ARG A 107 -18.04 -41.77 34.76
N ASP A 108 -18.03 -43.01 34.27
CA ASP A 108 -17.49 -43.33 32.95
C ASP A 108 -18.35 -42.69 31.85
N LEU A 109 -19.68 -42.72 31.98
CA LEU A 109 -20.58 -42.04 31.06
C LEU A 109 -20.35 -40.52 31.05
N ASP A 110 -20.18 -39.90 32.22
CA ASP A 110 -19.88 -38.47 32.33
C ASP A 110 -18.52 -38.14 31.68
N ARG A 111 -17.51 -38.99 31.86
CA ARG A 111 -16.19 -38.85 31.23
C ARG A 111 -16.25 -38.97 29.72
N ILE A 112 -16.99 -39.96 29.20
CA ILE A 112 -17.20 -40.16 27.76
C ILE A 112 -17.97 -38.98 27.16
N ASN A 113 -19.00 -38.48 27.85
CA ASN A 113 -19.74 -37.31 27.38
C ASN A 113 -18.87 -36.05 27.33
N ALA A 114 -18.00 -35.85 28.32
CA ALA A 114 -17.06 -34.74 28.32
C ALA A 114 -16.05 -34.84 27.16
N SER A 115 -15.46 -36.01 26.92
CA SER A 115 -14.52 -36.21 25.81
C SER A 115 -15.21 -36.10 24.45
N PHE A 116 -16.45 -36.56 24.32
CA PHE A 116 -17.23 -36.41 23.10
C PHE A 116 -17.51 -34.93 22.77
N ARG A 117 -17.90 -34.13 23.77
CA ARG A 117 -18.10 -32.68 23.59
C ARG A 117 -16.81 -31.98 23.18
N GLN A 118 -15.68 -32.35 23.78
CA GLN A 118 -14.37 -31.82 23.40
C GLN A 118 -14.04 -32.18 21.94
N CYS A 119 -14.19 -33.46 21.56
CA CYS A 119 -13.96 -33.92 20.19
C CYS A 119 -14.86 -33.19 19.18
N GLN A 120 -16.12 -32.92 19.54
CA GLN A 120 -17.03 -32.16 18.70
C GLN A 120 -16.56 -30.70 18.52
N ALA A 121 -16.10 -30.05 19.59
CA ALA A 121 -15.53 -28.71 19.52
C ALA A 121 -14.27 -28.67 18.65
N ASP A 122 -13.35 -29.62 18.86
CA ASP A 122 -12.10 -29.73 18.09
C ASP A 122 -12.39 -29.97 16.61
N ARG A 123 -13.40 -30.80 16.29
CA ARG A 123 -13.82 -31.03 14.90
C ARG A 123 -14.31 -29.74 14.22
N VAL A 124 -15.08 -28.91 14.92
CA VAL A 124 -15.54 -27.62 14.39
C VAL A 124 -14.35 -26.68 14.14
N VAL A 125 -13.40 -26.62 15.08
CA VAL A 125 -12.16 -25.83 14.92
C VAL A 125 -11.37 -26.32 13.71
N TYR A 126 -11.18 -27.63 13.57
CA TYR A 126 -10.43 -28.21 12.45
C TYR A 126 -11.09 -27.91 11.09
N VAL A 127 -12.41 -28.06 10.98
CA VAL A 127 -13.16 -27.74 9.76
C VAL A 127 -13.03 -26.25 9.41
N ASN A 128 -13.11 -25.36 10.40
CA ASN A 128 -12.91 -23.93 10.18
C ASN A 128 -11.48 -23.62 9.74
N ASN A 129 -10.47 -24.22 10.39
CA ASN A 129 -9.07 -24.05 10.02
C ASN A 129 -8.78 -24.54 8.59
N GLN A 130 -9.36 -25.67 8.19
CA GLN A 130 -9.26 -26.14 6.80
C GLN A 130 -9.85 -25.14 5.80
N ARG A 131 -10.99 -24.51 6.12
CA ARG A 131 -11.57 -23.47 5.25
C ARG A 131 -10.66 -22.24 5.15
N TYR A 132 -10.07 -21.80 6.25
CA TYR A 132 -9.11 -20.69 6.25
C TYR A 132 -7.86 -21.04 5.44
N MET A 133 -7.28 -22.23 5.62
CA MET A 133 -6.14 -22.68 4.84
C MET A 133 -6.46 -22.73 3.34
N ALA A 134 -7.62 -23.28 2.96
CA ALA A 134 -8.04 -23.30 1.57
C ALA A 134 -8.18 -21.89 0.98
N ALA A 135 -8.75 -20.95 1.73
CA ALA A 135 -8.85 -19.55 1.31
C ALA A 135 -7.48 -18.88 1.16
N ILE A 136 -6.55 -19.12 2.09
CA ILE A 136 -5.17 -18.62 2.01
C ILE A 136 -4.47 -19.15 0.75
N ILE A 137 -4.56 -20.46 0.49
CA ILE A 137 -3.94 -21.08 -0.69
C ILE A 137 -4.52 -20.50 -1.98
N LEU A 138 -5.84 -20.28 -2.04
CA LEU A 138 -6.48 -19.68 -3.21
C LEU A 138 -6.03 -18.22 -3.43
N ASN A 139 -5.98 -17.42 -2.36
CA ASN A 139 -5.51 -16.04 -2.43
C ASN A 139 -4.03 -15.96 -2.83
N GLU A 140 -3.19 -16.86 -2.31
CA GLU A 140 -1.78 -16.94 -2.68
C GLU A 140 -1.61 -17.29 -4.17
N LYS A 141 -2.39 -18.25 -4.68
CA LYS A 141 -2.39 -18.58 -6.11
C LYS A 141 -2.81 -17.39 -6.97
N GLN A 142 -3.88 -16.70 -6.60
CA GLN A 142 -4.35 -15.51 -7.32
C GLN A 142 -3.30 -14.39 -7.31
N CYS A 143 -2.66 -14.14 -6.17
CA CYS A 143 -1.57 -13.17 -6.06
C CYS A 143 -0.39 -13.56 -6.96
N GLN A 144 -0.03 -14.84 -7.00
CA GLN A 144 1.05 -15.33 -7.85
C GLN A 144 0.73 -15.17 -9.35
N GLU A 145 -0.51 -15.40 -9.76
CA GLU A 145 -0.97 -15.18 -11.14
C GLU A 145 -0.94 -13.70 -11.52
N GLN A 146 -1.48 -12.82 -10.66
CA GLN A 146 -1.43 -11.38 -10.85
C GLN A 146 0.01 -10.87 -10.95
N LEU A 147 0.93 -11.38 -10.12
CA LEU A 147 2.35 -11.03 -10.20
C LEU A 147 2.99 -11.48 -11.51
N LYS A 148 2.66 -12.68 -12.00
CA LYS A 148 3.14 -13.17 -13.31
C LYS A 148 2.63 -12.30 -14.46
N GLU A 149 1.37 -11.87 -14.42
CA GLU A 149 0.78 -10.98 -15.42
C GLU A 149 1.41 -9.58 -15.37
N ALA A 150 1.57 -9.02 -14.17
CA ALA A 150 2.25 -7.74 -13.97
C ALA A 150 3.70 -7.79 -14.46
N SER A 151 4.42 -8.90 -14.20
CA SER A 151 5.78 -9.13 -14.70
C SER A 151 5.84 -9.17 -16.23
N LYS A 152 4.89 -9.86 -16.90
CA LYS A 152 4.78 -9.85 -18.37
C LYS A 152 4.52 -8.45 -18.91
N SER A 153 3.60 -7.71 -18.30
CA SER A 153 3.28 -6.34 -18.69
C SER A 153 4.50 -5.44 -18.55
N TYR A 154 5.18 -5.49 -17.40
CA TYR A 154 6.42 -4.75 -17.14
C TYR A 154 7.52 -5.05 -18.17
N ASN A 155 7.77 -6.33 -18.47
CA ASN A 155 8.76 -6.73 -19.48
C ASN A 155 8.40 -6.19 -20.87
N THR A 156 7.11 -6.18 -21.23
CA THR A 156 6.63 -5.62 -22.50
C THR A 156 6.85 -4.11 -22.56
N SER A 157 6.51 -3.38 -21.51
CA SER A 157 6.78 -1.94 -21.40
C SER A 157 8.27 -1.63 -21.47
N LEU A 158 9.12 -2.43 -20.80
CA LEU A 158 10.56 -2.27 -20.82
C LEU A 158 11.14 -2.46 -22.23
N LEU A 159 10.66 -3.48 -22.97
CA LEU A 159 11.05 -3.70 -24.36
C LEU A 159 10.65 -2.51 -25.25
N LEU A 160 9.42 -2.00 -25.10
CA LEU A 160 8.95 -0.83 -25.85
C LEU A 160 9.78 0.43 -25.53
N LEU A 161 10.11 0.65 -24.25
CA LEU A 161 10.95 1.77 -23.83
C LEU A 161 12.34 1.68 -24.45
N ASN A 162 12.95 0.49 -24.45
CA ASN A 162 14.24 0.24 -25.07
C ASN A 162 14.21 0.45 -26.60
N GLN A 163 13.14 0.05 -27.27
CA GLN A 163 12.97 0.33 -28.70
C GLN A 163 12.87 1.84 -28.98
N LYS A 164 12.10 2.58 -28.17
CA LYS A 164 12.00 4.04 -28.27
C LYS A 164 13.34 4.73 -27.99
N ALA A 165 14.09 4.28 -26.99
CA ALA A 165 15.42 4.81 -26.69
C ALA A 165 16.36 4.63 -27.89
N LYS A 166 16.41 3.43 -28.50
CA LYS A 166 17.22 3.17 -29.70
C LYS A 166 16.79 4.02 -30.90
N MET A 167 15.48 4.25 -31.07
CA MET A 167 14.96 5.13 -32.12
C MET A 167 15.47 6.57 -31.93
N LEU A 168 15.34 7.12 -30.72
CA LEU A 168 15.81 8.46 -30.40
C LEU A 168 17.33 8.60 -30.52
N GLU A 169 18.10 7.56 -30.16
CA GLU A 169 19.54 7.53 -30.38
C GLU A 169 19.89 7.62 -31.86
N MET A 170 19.17 6.90 -32.73
CA MET A 170 19.37 6.99 -34.18
C MET A 170 18.96 8.36 -34.73
N GLU A 171 17.86 8.94 -34.26
CA GLU A 171 17.43 10.29 -34.67
C GLU A 171 18.44 11.36 -34.24
N LEU A 172 18.93 11.28 -33.00
CA LEU A 172 19.98 12.17 -32.49
C LEU A 172 21.27 12.04 -33.32
N ALA A 173 21.65 10.82 -33.72
CA ALA A 173 22.82 10.61 -34.58
C ALA A 173 22.61 11.24 -35.97
N LYS A 174 21.41 11.13 -36.54
CA LYS A 174 21.05 11.77 -37.82
C LYS A 174 21.10 13.30 -37.71
N GLU A 175 20.51 13.88 -36.66
CA GLU A 175 20.54 15.32 -36.45
C GLU A 175 21.97 15.84 -36.25
N LYS A 176 22.80 15.11 -35.48
CA LYS A 176 24.22 15.46 -35.33
C LYS A 176 24.94 15.46 -36.68
N ALA A 177 24.68 14.48 -37.54
CA ALA A 177 25.27 14.41 -38.86
C ALA A 177 24.81 15.57 -39.77
N LEU A 178 23.53 15.93 -39.72
CA LEU A 178 22.99 17.09 -40.43
C LEU A 178 23.63 18.39 -39.93
N TYR A 179 23.69 18.58 -38.61
CA TYR A 179 24.32 19.73 -38.00
C TYR A 179 25.79 19.87 -38.39
N THR A 180 26.56 18.77 -38.41
CA THR A 180 27.95 18.79 -38.87
C THR A 180 28.06 19.20 -40.34
N LYS A 181 27.18 18.68 -41.20
CA LYS A 181 27.16 19.02 -42.63
C LYS A 181 26.80 20.48 -42.85
N ASP A 182 25.82 21.00 -42.14
CA ASP A 182 25.41 22.40 -42.23
C ASP A 182 26.50 23.32 -41.70
N LYS A 183 27.17 22.95 -40.60
CA LYS A 183 28.33 23.68 -40.07
C LYS A 183 29.47 23.75 -41.09
N GLU A 184 29.78 22.65 -41.76
CA GLU A 184 30.79 22.61 -42.82
C GLU A 184 30.36 23.46 -44.03
N GLY A 185 29.10 23.37 -44.45
CA GLY A 185 28.54 24.18 -45.53
C GLY A 185 28.59 25.68 -45.24
N LEU A 186 28.20 26.09 -44.04
CA LEU A 186 28.34 27.47 -43.56
C LEU A 186 29.81 27.90 -43.50
N GLY A 187 30.71 27.01 -43.07
CA GLY A 187 32.14 27.25 -43.06
C GLY A 187 32.70 27.51 -44.45
N LEU A 188 32.27 26.75 -45.46
CA LEU A 188 32.66 26.96 -46.86
C LEU A 188 32.08 28.25 -47.42
N SER A 189 30.79 28.52 -47.18
CA SER A 189 30.13 29.76 -47.64
C SER A 189 30.78 31.00 -47.01
N LYS A 190 31.13 30.94 -45.72
CA LYS A 190 31.87 32.01 -45.04
C LYS A 190 33.21 32.29 -45.73
N ARG A 191 34.01 31.25 -46.01
CA ARG A 191 35.32 31.42 -46.68
C ARG A 191 35.17 32.04 -48.06
N LEU A 192 34.16 31.61 -48.82
CA LEU A 192 33.87 32.18 -50.14
C LEU A 192 33.54 33.68 -50.05
N VAL A 193 32.70 34.07 -49.09
CA VAL A 193 32.35 35.49 -48.86
C VAL A 193 33.57 36.29 -48.39
N GLU A 194 34.41 35.72 -47.53
CA GLU A 194 35.67 36.36 -47.10
C GLU A 194 36.65 36.56 -48.26
N GLU A 195 36.75 35.59 -49.17
CA GLU A 195 37.58 35.68 -50.38
C GLU A 195 37.03 36.73 -51.35
N GLN A 196 35.72 36.74 -51.62
CA GLN A 196 35.07 37.77 -52.43
C GLN A 196 35.24 39.16 -51.82
N LEU A 197 35.14 39.29 -50.50
CA LEU A 197 35.39 40.55 -49.79
C LEU A 197 36.84 41.01 -49.97
N ALA A 198 37.80 40.08 -49.85
CA ALA A 198 39.22 40.39 -50.07
C ALA A 198 39.48 40.83 -51.51
N GLU A 199 38.92 40.16 -52.52
CA GLU A 199 39.00 40.58 -53.92
C GLU A 199 38.37 41.95 -54.17
N CYS A 200 37.18 42.19 -53.62
CA CYS A 200 36.51 43.48 -53.72
C CYS A 200 37.35 44.60 -53.09
N SER A 201 37.98 44.34 -51.93
CA SER A 201 38.87 45.31 -51.29
C SER A 201 40.11 45.63 -52.13
N LYS A 202 40.71 44.63 -52.78
CA LYS A 202 41.84 44.83 -53.70
C LYS A 202 41.42 45.65 -54.92
N ALA A 203 40.28 45.31 -55.53
CA ALA A 203 39.75 46.05 -56.67
C ALA A 203 39.42 47.51 -56.31
N GLN A 204 38.86 47.75 -55.11
CA GLN A 204 38.60 49.10 -54.60
C GLN A 204 39.89 49.90 -54.43
N GLU A 205 40.96 49.28 -53.92
CA GLU A 205 42.25 49.93 -53.73
C GLU A 205 42.94 50.25 -55.07
N GLN A 206 42.87 49.33 -56.03
CA GLN A 206 43.34 49.57 -57.40
C GLN A 206 42.59 50.73 -58.05
N LEU A 207 41.26 50.74 -58.00
CA LEU A 207 40.43 51.85 -58.50
C LEU A 207 40.78 53.18 -57.83
N ARG A 208 41.10 53.18 -56.53
CA ARG A 208 41.59 54.38 -55.82
C ARG A 208 42.92 54.87 -56.38
N GLN A 209 43.87 53.96 -56.59
CA GLN A 209 45.19 54.29 -57.14
C GLN A 209 45.08 54.82 -58.56
N GLU A 210 44.30 54.15 -59.42
CA GLU A 210 44.04 54.59 -60.80
C GLU A 210 43.37 55.96 -60.83
N ARG A 211 42.37 56.19 -59.97
CA ARG A 211 41.73 57.49 -59.84
C ARG A 211 42.72 58.56 -59.42
N GLN A 212 43.60 58.28 -58.46
CA GLN A 212 44.61 59.24 -58.01
C GLN A 212 45.58 59.58 -59.14
N LEU A 213 46.06 58.57 -59.87
CA LEU A 213 46.91 58.77 -61.06
C LEU A 213 46.21 59.60 -62.13
N ALA A 214 44.94 59.31 -62.42
CA ALA A 214 44.15 60.06 -63.38
C ALA A 214 43.95 61.52 -62.92
N VAL A 215 43.69 61.76 -61.63
CA VAL A 215 43.58 63.10 -61.05
C VAL A 215 44.91 63.85 -61.15
N ASP A 216 46.03 63.22 -60.81
CA ASP A 216 47.37 63.83 -60.89
C ASP A 216 47.75 64.16 -62.34
N GLN A 217 47.44 63.28 -63.29
CA GLN A 217 47.61 63.54 -64.72
C GLN A 217 46.73 64.68 -65.19
N LEU A 218 45.46 64.72 -64.75
CA LEU A 218 44.53 65.78 -65.10
C LEU A 218 45.00 67.13 -64.53
N GLN A 219 45.53 67.16 -63.30
CA GLN A 219 46.15 68.37 -62.74
C GLN A 219 47.39 68.82 -63.52
N LYS A 220 48.25 67.89 -63.97
CA LYS A 220 49.39 68.23 -64.85
C LYS A 220 48.92 68.82 -66.17
N VAL A 221 47.93 68.22 -66.82
CA VAL A 221 47.34 68.74 -68.05
C VAL A 221 46.69 70.09 -67.79
N GLN A 222 45.93 70.24 -66.72
CA GLN A 222 45.29 71.49 -66.34
C GLN A 222 46.33 72.60 -66.06
N ALA A 223 47.45 72.27 -65.41
CA ALA A 223 48.56 73.21 -65.21
C ALA A 223 49.26 73.61 -66.52
N LEU A 224 49.32 72.72 -67.51
CA LEU A 224 49.89 73.00 -68.83
C LEU A 224 48.90 73.72 -69.77
N CYS A 225 47.59 73.54 -69.58
CA CYS A 225 46.55 74.09 -70.44
C CYS A 225 45.91 75.37 -69.88
N LEU A 226 45.93 75.62 -68.56
CA LEU A 226 45.47 76.87 -67.95
C LEU A 226 46.20 78.13 -68.46
N PRO A 227 47.49 78.09 -68.86
CA PRO A 227 48.15 79.23 -69.51
C PRO A 227 47.71 79.47 -70.97
N LEU A 228 47.07 78.49 -71.62
CA LEU A 228 46.54 78.64 -72.99
C LEU A 228 45.16 79.30 -72.92
N GLU A 229 45.13 80.59 -72.60
CA GLU A 229 43.97 81.43 -72.89
C GLU A 229 43.77 81.46 -74.41
N LYS A 230 42.63 80.92 -74.90
CA LYS A 230 42.28 80.88 -76.32
C LYS A 230 42.41 82.26 -76.97
N ASP A 231 41.96 83.30 -76.27
CA ASP A 231 42.01 84.67 -76.78
C ASP A 231 43.45 85.21 -76.83
N ARG A 232 44.31 84.90 -75.84
CA ARG A 232 45.75 85.24 -75.91
C ARG A 232 46.48 84.47 -76.99
N PHE A 233 46.25 83.16 -77.10
CA PHE A 233 46.91 82.32 -78.10
C PHE A 233 46.49 82.70 -79.53
N GLU A 234 45.19 82.97 -79.76
CA GLU A 234 44.72 83.52 -81.04
C GLU A 234 45.31 84.91 -81.30
N THR A 235 45.45 85.76 -80.28
CA THR A 235 46.05 87.09 -80.42
C THR A 235 47.54 87.00 -80.72
N ASP A 236 48.28 86.12 -80.05
CA ASP A 236 49.71 85.89 -80.26
C ASP A 236 50.00 85.23 -81.61
N LEU A 237 49.16 84.29 -82.07
CA LEU A 237 49.25 83.73 -83.42
C LEU A 237 48.93 84.77 -84.51
N ARG A 238 47.90 85.62 -84.31
CA ARG A 238 47.59 86.71 -85.24
C ARG A 238 48.71 87.77 -85.25
N ASN A 239 49.34 88.04 -84.11
CA ASN A 239 50.46 88.96 -83.99
C ASN A 239 51.73 88.37 -84.62
N LEU A 240 52.08 87.10 -84.33
CA LEU A 240 53.18 86.38 -84.99
C LEU A 240 52.95 86.25 -86.50
N TRP A 241 51.72 86.08 -86.98
CA TRP A 241 51.42 86.08 -88.41
C TRP A 241 51.58 87.46 -89.04
N LYS A 242 51.08 88.53 -88.38
CA LYS A 242 51.27 89.93 -88.80
C LYS A 242 52.73 90.42 -88.74
N ASP A 243 53.51 89.88 -87.81
CA ASP A 243 54.92 90.21 -87.60
C ASP A 243 55.88 89.24 -88.28
N SER A 244 55.38 88.10 -88.76
CA SER A 244 56.15 87.26 -89.66
C SER A 244 56.47 88.05 -90.92
N VAL A 245 57.68 87.85 -91.43
CA VAL A 245 58.20 88.55 -92.62
C VAL A 245 57.34 88.23 -93.85
N ILE A 246 56.45 87.25 -93.81
CA ILE A 246 55.74 86.67 -94.95
C ILE A 246 54.67 87.63 -95.53
N PRO A 247 53.70 88.21 -94.80
CA PRO A 247 52.75 89.15 -95.40
C PRO A 247 53.43 90.46 -95.81
N ARG A 248 54.35 90.97 -94.99
CA ARG A 248 55.07 92.24 -95.25
C ARG A 248 56.02 92.15 -96.45
N SER A 249 56.63 91.00 -96.70
CA SER A 249 57.49 90.80 -97.89
C SER A 249 56.68 90.58 -99.16
N LEU A 250 55.49 90.01 -99.06
CA LEU A 250 54.62 89.72 -100.20
C LEU A 250 53.82 90.95 -100.68
N GLU A 251 53.54 91.92 -99.81
CA GLU A 251 52.93 93.20 -100.21
C GLU A 251 53.93 94.19 -100.83
N GLY A 252 55.23 94.10 -100.50
CA GLY A 252 56.27 94.99 -101.02
C GLY A 252 56.89 94.58 -102.37
N LEU A 253 56.65 93.36 -102.85
CA LEU A 253 57.17 92.86 -104.13
C LEU A 253 56.27 93.29 -105.28
N GLY A 254 56.42 94.56 -105.67
CA GLY A 254 56.00 95.05 -106.98
C GLY A 254 56.67 94.21 -108.08
N TYR A 255 55.86 93.84 -109.07
CA TYR A 255 56.23 93.18 -110.32
C TYR A 255 57.67 93.52 -110.75
N HIS A 256 58.63 92.61 -110.64
CA HIS A 256 59.69 92.34 -111.63
C HIS A 256 60.49 91.07 -111.26
N SER A 257 60.54 90.14 -112.21
CA SER A 257 61.38 88.94 -112.38
C SER A 257 62.21 88.41 -111.20
N LEU A 258 61.66 87.48 -110.42
CA LEU A 258 62.40 86.39 -109.75
C LEU A 258 61.47 85.19 -109.46
N GLY A 259 61.78 84.04 -110.07
CA GLY A 259 61.61 82.68 -109.53
C GLY A 259 60.20 82.08 -109.36
N LEU A 260 59.96 80.96 -110.04
CA LEU A 260 58.83 80.03 -109.85
C LEU A 260 58.54 79.70 -108.36
N ASP A 261 59.57 79.69 -107.51
CA ASP A 261 59.51 79.40 -106.07
C ASP A 261 58.70 80.40 -105.24
N LEU A 262 58.66 81.69 -105.62
CA LEU A 262 57.96 82.73 -104.87
C LEU A 262 56.43 82.59 -104.98
N THR A 263 55.95 82.13 -106.15
CA THR A 263 54.53 81.81 -106.35
C THR A 263 54.10 80.55 -105.60
N THR A 264 55.01 79.59 -105.43
CA THR A 264 54.76 78.35 -104.69
C THR A 264 54.67 78.63 -103.19
N ILE A 265 55.55 79.48 -102.66
CA ILE A 265 55.54 79.96 -101.27
C ILE A 265 54.29 80.81 -100.99
N ARG A 266 53.89 81.69 -101.91
CA ARG A 266 52.65 82.47 -101.78
C ARG A 266 51.41 81.57 -101.72
N ARG A 267 51.31 80.58 -102.61
CA ARG A 267 50.21 79.59 -102.59
C ARG A 267 50.18 78.74 -101.31
N THR A 268 51.34 78.38 -100.76
CA THR A 268 51.39 77.64 -99.47
C THR A 268 50.99 78.52 -98.29
N CYS A 269 51.34 79.81 -98.30
CA CYS A 269 50.92 80.77 -97.28
C CYS A 269 49.41 81.08 -97.39
N ASP A 270 48.86 81.17 -98.61
CA ASP A 270 47.43 81.33 -98.86
C ASP A 270 46.62 80.08 -98.48
N HIS A 271 47.22 78.88 -98.53
CA HIS A 271 46.59 77.60 -98.12
C HIS A 271 46.69 77.32 -96.61
N LEU A 272 47.59 77.99 -95.89
CA LEU A 272 47.83 77.74 -94.46
C LEU A 272 46.59 78.00 -93.58
N PRO A 273 45.77 79.05 -93.81
CA PRO A 273 44.51 79.24 -93.09
C PRO A 273 43.52 78.08 -93.30
N GLY A 274 43.45 77.52 -94.51
CA GLY A 274 42.62 76.35 -94.80
C GLY A 274 43.12 75.08 -94.10
N LEU A 275 44.44 74.90 -94.03
CA LEU A 275 45.06 73.80 -93.30
C LEU A 275 44.87 73.92 -91.78
N MET A 276 44.92 75.15 -91.23
CA MET A 276 44.58 75.42 -89.84
C MET A 276 43.11 75.16 -89.55
N SER A 277 42.20 75.58 -90.44
CA SER A 277 40.76 75.32 -90.28
C SER A 277 40.45 73.83 -90.24
N THR A 278 41.05 73.02 -91.14
CA THR A 278 40.84 71.57 -91.13
C THR A 278 41.38 70.91 -89.87
N LYS A 279 42.50 71.39 -89.32
CA LYS A 279 43.03 70.90 -88.04
C LYS A 279 42.16 71.29 -86.84
N VAL A 280 41.58 72.50 -86.84
CA VAL A 280 40.60 72.91 -85.82
C VAL A 280 39.33 72.07 -85.92
N ASP A 281 38.85 71.76 -87.13
CA ASP A 281 37.69 70.89 -87.33
C ASP A 281 37.96 69.44 -86.89
N GLU A 282 39.17 68.92 -87.10
CA GLU A 282 39.60 67.61 -86.57
C GLU A 282 39.60 67.59 -85.04
N LEU A 283 40.14 68.63 -84.39
CA LEU A 283 40.12 68.79 -82.94
C LEU A 283 38.68 68.92 -82.40
N ALA A 284 37.83 69.70 -83.06
CA ALA A 284 36.43 69.86 -82.68
C ALA A 284 35.64 68.54 -82.80
N ARG A 285 35.89 67.74 -83.84
CA ARG A 285 35.30 66.40 -83.99
C ARG A 285 35.81 65.44 -82.91
N SER A 286 37.10 65.45 -82.61
CA SER A 286 37.69 64.64 -81.54
C SER A 286 37.08 64.99 -80.17
N LEU A 287 36.97 66.28 -79.85
CA LEU A 287 36.38 66.76 -78.61
C LEU A 287 34.91 66.36 -78.48
N ARG A 288 34.13 66.49 -79.56
CA ARG A 288 32.72 66.08 -79.60
C ARG A 288 32.55 64.58 -79.35
N GLY A 289 33.40 63.76 -79.97
CA GLY A 289 33.42 62.32 -79.70
C GLY A 289 33.79 61.97 -78.25
N GLY A 290 34.67 62.77 -77.62
CA GLY A 290 34.97 62.67 -76.19
C GLY A 290 33.77 62.99 -75.31
N ILE A 291 33.06 64.09 -75.59
CA ILE A 291 31.85 64.50 -74.85
C ILE A 291 30.76 63.43 -74.96
N GLU A 292 30.51 62.90 -76.17
CA GLU A 292 29.50 61.86 -76.39
C GLU A 292 29.84 60.53 -75.69
N ARG A 293 31.13 60.21 -75.53
CA ARG A 293 31.55 59.04 -74.76
C ARG A 293 31.27 59.22 -73.27
N VAL A 294 31.69 60.35 -72.71
CA VAL A 294 31.46 60.67 -71.28
C VAL A 294 29.95 60.74 -70.98
N ALA A 295 29.15 61.32 -71.88
CA ALA A 295 27.70 61.38 -71.70
C ALA A 295 27.06 59.97 -71.63
N ARG A 296 27.51 59.03 -72.46
CA ARG A 296 27.05 57.63 -72.41
C ARG A 296 27.47 56.94 -71.12
N GLU A 297 28.74 57.05 -70.75
CA GLU A 297 29.25 56.49 -69.48
C GLU A 297 28.49 57.03 -68.26
N ASN A 298 28.16 58.34 -68.24
CA ASN A 298 27.38 58.93 -67.16
C ASN A 298 25.95 58.36 -67.11
N SER A 299 25.32 58.14 -68.26
CA SER A 299 23.98 57.54 -68.32
C SER A 299 23.96 56.08 -67.85
N ASP A 300 25.00 55.31 -68.17
CA ASP A 300 25.14 53.93 -67.73
C ASP A 300 25.43 53.86 -66.22
N LEU A 301 26.27 54.76 -65.70
CA LEU A 301 26.53 54.88 -64.26
C LEU A 301 25.27 55.28 -63.47
N GLN A 302 24.45 56.19 -64.00
CA GLN A 302 23.16 56.53 -63.39
C GLN A 302 22.20 55.33 -63.35
N ARG A 303 22.18 54.52 -64.41
CA ARG A 303 21.37 53.29 -64.45
C ARG A 303 21.83 52.29 -63.39
N GLN A 304 23.14 52.02 -63.32
CA GLN A 304 23.72 51.13 -62.32
C GLN A 304 23.49 51.62 -60.89
N LYS A 305 23.61 52.93 -60.65
CA LYS A 305 23.29 53.52 -59.35
C LYS A 305 21.85 53.25 -58.94
N LEU A 306 20.89 53.45 -59.84
CA LEU A 306 19.47 53.21 -59.57
C LEU A 306 19.20 51.74 -59.21
N GLU A 307 19.84 50.82 -59.93
CA GLU A 307 19.70 49.38 -59.71
C GLU A 307 20.27 48.95 -58.35
N VAL A 308 21.43 49.48 -57.97
CA VAL A 308 22.02 49.25 -56.65
C VAL A 308 21.16 49.86 -55.53
N GLU A 309 20.62 51.05 -55.72
CA GLU A 309 19.71 51.67 -54.73
C GLU A 309 18.42 50.87 -54.55
N GLN A 310 17.86 50.30 -55.62
CA GLN A 310 16.68 49.43 -55.54
C GLN A 310 16.99 48.11 -54.83
N SER A 311 18.10 47.45 -55.16
CA SER A 311 18.51 46.21 -54.49
C SER A 311 18.82 46.42 -53.01
N LEU A 312 19.43 47.56 -52.64
CA LEU A 312 19.65 47.94 -51.25
C LEU A 312 18.32 48.10 -50.49
N ARG A 313 17.33 48.80 -51.06
CA ARG A 313 16.00 48.94 -50.44
C ARG A 313 15.30 47.60 -50.27
N ALA A 314 15.38 46.72 -51.26
CA ALA A 314 14.82 45.37 -51.16
C ALA A 314 15.50 44.54 -50.05
N SER A 315 16.83 44.62 -49.95
CA SER A 315 17.60 43.96 -48.90
C SER A 315 17.24 44.48 -47.49
N GLN A 316 17.10 45.81 -47.35
CA GLN A 316 16.66 46.43 -46.09
C GLN A 316 15.25 45.98 -45.68
N GLY A 317 14.29 45.97 -46.62
CA GLY A 317 12.94 45.48 -46.35
C GLY A 317 12.90 44.00 -45.96
N ALA A 318 13.72 43.15 -46.61
CA ALA A 318 13.85 41.74 -46.25
C ALA A 318 14.46 41.56 -44.85
N LYS A 319 15.47 42.37 -44.50
CA LYS A 319 16.10 42.36 -43.17
C LYS A 319 15.11 42.74 -42.07
N GLU A 320 14.38 43.84 -42.22
CA GLU A 320 13.37 44.25 -41.24
C GLU A 320 12.27 43.20 -41.05
N LYS A 321 11.82 42.57 -42.14
CA LYS A 321 10.83 41.50 -42.07
C LYS A 321 11.38 40.29 -41.31
N ALA A 322 12.61 39.86 -41.61
CA ALA A 322 13.26 38.75 -40.92
C ALA A 322 13.47 39.05 -39.42
N GLU A 323 13.86 40.28 -39.06
CA GLU A 323 14.00 40.70 -37.66
C GLU A 323 12.66 40.67 -36.92
N ARG A 324 11.57 41.17 -37.53
CA ARG A 324 10.23 41.09 -36.92
C ARG A 324 9.75 39.65 -36.73
N GLU A 325 9.97 38.78 -37.72
CA GLU A 325 9.62 37.36 -37.61
C GLU A 325 10.44 36.65 -36.53
N ALA A 326 11.74 36.95 -36.42
CA ALA A 326 12.60 36.41 -35.38
C ALA A 326 12.14 36.86 -33.98
N GLN A 327 11.88 38.14 -33.78
CA GLN A 327 11.36 38.69 -32.52
C GLN A 327 10.01 38.08 -32.14
N ALA A 328 9.10 37.89 -33.12
CA ALA A 328 7.80 37.25 -32.87
C ALA A 328 7.95 35.78 -32.44
N ARG A 329 8.87 35.03 -33.06
CA ARG A 329 9.16 33.64 -32.67
C ARG A 329 9.78 33.56 -31.28
N GLU A 330 10.71 34.46 -30.97
CA GLU A 330 11.35 34.51 -29.65
C GLU A 330 10.31 34.85 -28.56
N ALA A 331 9.47 35.86 -28.76
CA ALA A 331 8.40 36.21 -27.83
C ALA A 331 7.43 35.04 -27.61
N LYS A 332 7.08 34.30 -28.66
CA LYS A 332 6.23 33.12 -28.55
C LYS A 332 6.89 32.00 -27.72
N LEU A 333 8.16 31.70 -27.99
CA LEU A 333 8.90 30.70 -27.24
C LEU A 333 9.08 31.08 -25.76
N GLN A 334 9.35 32.36 -25.48
CA GLN A 334 9.43 32.86 -24.11
C GLN A 334 8.09 32.71 -23.37
N ALA A 335 6.96 33.04 -24.03
CA ALA A 335 5.64 32.86 -23.45
C ALA A 335 5.29 31.38 -23.18
N GLU A 336 5.62 30.49 -24.11
CA GLU A 336 5.41 29.04 -23.93
C GLU A 336 6.29 28.48 -22.81
N CYS A 337 7.56 28.89 -22.73
CA CYS A 337 8.47 28.49 -21.66
C CYS A 337 8.00 28.98 -20.29
N ALA A 338 7.53 30.23 -20.19
CA ALA A 338 6.96 30.77 -18.96
C ALA A 338 5.71 29.97 -18.53
N LYS A 339 4.82 29.65 -19.47
CA LYS A 339 3.61 28.85 -19.20
C LYS A 339 3.95 27.43 -18.72
N GLN A 340 4.89 26.76 -19.38
CA GLN A 340 5.33 25.42 -18.95
C GLN A 340 6.00 25.44 -17.57
N THR A 341 6.80 26.48 -17.30
CA THR A 341 7.44 26.65 -15.99
C THR A 341 6.40 26.84 -14.89
N GLN A 342 5.36 27.64 -15.14
CA GLN A 342 4.27 27.85 -14.19
C GLN A 342 3.51 26.55 -13.90
N LEU A 343 3.12 25.80 -14.94
CA LEU A 343 2.45 24.51 -14.79
C LEU A 343 3.30 23.52 -13.97
N ALA A 344 4.60 23.43 -14.26
CA ALA A 344 5.50 22.55 -13.52
C ALA A 344 5.62 22.95 -12.04
N LEU A 345 5.56 24.26 -11.72
CA LEU A 345 5.57 24.73 -10.33
C LEU A 345 4.26 24.41 -9.60
N GLU A 346 3.11 24.55 -10.28
CA GLU A 346 1.79 24.21 -9.76
C GLU A 346 1.69 22.70 -9.48
N ASP A 347 2.11 21.85 -10.43
CA ASP A 347 2.16 20.38 -10.26
C ASP A 347 3.08 19.99 -9.10
N LYS A 348 4.26 20.62 -9.01
CA LYS A 348 5.20 20.37 -7.90
C LYS A 348 4.60 20.81 -6.55
N ALA A 349 3.76 21.83 -6.52
CA ALA A 349 3.06 22.24 -5.30
C ALA A 349 1.95 21.25 -4.94
N ALA A 350 1.18 20.75 -5.92
CA ALA A 350 0.17 19.73 -5.71
C ALA A 350 0.77 18.42 -5.18
N LEU A 351 1.83 17.92 -5.81
CA LEU A 351 2.54 16.70 -5.38
C LEU A 351 3.12 16.83 -3.97
N ARG A 352 3.60 18.02 -3.59
CA ARG A 352 4.05 18.25 -2.20
C ARG A 352 2.90 18.17 -1.21
N LYS A 353 1.74 18.72 -1.53
CA LYS A 353 0.55 18.63 -0.68
C LYS A 353 0.09 17.18 -0.51
N GLU A 354 0.06 16.40 -1.59
CA GLU A 354 -0.28 14.98 -1.54
C GLU A 354 0.73 14.16 -0.74
N ARG A 355 2.03 14.42 -0.92
CA ARG A 355 3.07 13.80 -0.10
C ARG A 355 2.85 14.11 1.38
N ASP A 356 2.53 15.36 1.72
CA ASP A 356 2.33 15.77 3.11
C ASP A 356 1.05 15.19 3.72
N SER A 357 -0.02 15.02 2.93
CA SER A 357 -1.23 14.32 3.40
C SER A 357 -0.96 12.84 3.62
N LEU A 358 -0.30 12.16 2.68
CA LEU A 358 0.08 10.75 2.83
C LEU A 358 1.02 10.53 4.02
N ALA A 359 1.96 11.46 4.26
CA ALA A 359 2.83 11.39 5.43
C ALA A 359 2.05 11.50 6.75
N LYS A 360 1.03 12.36 6.80
CA LYS A 360 0.13 12.46 7.96
C LYS A 360 -0.70 11.19 8.16
N GLU A 361 -1.33 10.68 7.10
CA GLU A 361 -2.10 9.43 7.16
C GLU A 361 -1.22 8.27 7.64
N LEU A 362 0.03 8.18 7.15
CA LEU A 362 0.97 7.16 7.58
C LEU A 362 1.30 7.28 9.07
N GLU A 363 1.47 8.49 9.59
CA GLU A 363 1.74 8.72 11.01
C GLU A 363 0.52 8.40 11.88
N GLU A 364 -0.70 8.73 11.44
CA GLU A 364 -1.95 8.33 12.09
C GLU A 364 -2.08 6.80 12.13
N ARG A 365 -1.83 6.11 11.01
CA ARG A 365 -1.84 4.64 10.96
C ARG A 365 -0.79 4.00 11.86
N LYS A 366 0.41 4.59 11.98
CA LYS A 366 1.41 4.12 12.96
C LYS A 366 0.91 4.27 14.39
N GLN A 367 0.26 5.38 14.73
CA GLN A 367 -0.32 5.58 16.05
C GLN A 367 -1.44 4.57 16.33
N GLU A 368 -2.31 4.28 15.34
CA GLU A 368 -3.32 3.22 15.44
C GLU A 368 -2.69 1.85 15.69
N ILE A 369 -1.64 1.49 14.94
CA ILE A 369 -0.91 0.22 15.12
C ILE A 369 -0.30 0.15 16.52
N MET A 370 0.30 1.24 17.00
CA MET A 370 0.89 1.31 18.35
C MET A 370 -0.19 1.14 19.43
N HIS A 371 -1.36 1.77 19.25
CA HIS A 371 -2.50 1.59 20.13
C HIS A 371 -3.00 0.13 20.13
N LEU A 372 -3.17 -0.47 18.95
CA LEU A 372 -3.62 -1.86 18.83
C LEU A 372 -2.61 -2.82 19.47
N LYS A 373 -1.32 -2.58 19.28
CA LYS A 373 -0.25 -3.35 19.92
C LYS A 373 -0.33 -3.25 21.44
N MET A 374 -0.53 -2.05 21.99
CA MET A 374 -0.72 -1.87 23.44
C MET A 374 -1.96 -2.62 23.95
N GLN A 375 -3.08 -2.58 23.23
CA GLN A 375 -4.27 -3.37 23.58
C GLN A 375 -3.99 -4.88 23.56
N LEU A 376 -3.20 -5.34 22.58
CA LEU A 376 -2.83 -6.74 22.44
C LEU A 376 -1.94 -7.18 23.60
N ASP A 377 -0.96 -6.37 23.99
CA ASP A 377 -0.09 -6.62 25.15
C ASP A 377 -0.90 -6.66 26.47
N VAL A 378 -1.88 -5.76 26.64
CA VAL A 378 -2.80 -5.79 27.79
C VAL A 378 -3.65 -7.06 27.78
N LYS A 379 -4.20 -7.47 26.63
CA LYS A 379 -4.97 -8.72 26.54
C LYS A 379 -4.10 -9.95 26.78
N ASN A 380 -2.87 -9.97 26.29
CA ASN A 380 -1.91 -11.05 26.53
C ASN A 380 -1.54 -11.16 28.01
N SER A 381 -1.22 -10.04 28.66
CA SER A 381 -0.91 -10.04 30.10
C SER A 381 -2.14 -10.43 30.95
N ALA A 382 -3.34 -10.03 30.56
CA ALA A 382 -4.58 -10.49 31.19
C ALA A 382 -4.80 -12.01 30.99
N LEU A 383 -4.52 -12.54 29.80
CA LEU A 383 -4.57 -13.96 29.51
C LEU A 383 -3.54 -14.73 30.35
N ASP A 384 -2.30 -14.26 30.43
CA ASP A 384 -1.25 -14.84 31.26
C ASP A 384 -1.61 -14.83 32.74
N THR A 385 -2.24 -13.76 33.21
CA THR A 385 -2.75 -13.66 34.59
C THR A 385 -3.88 -14.66 34.82
N CYS A 386 -4.78 -14.84 33.85
CA CYS A 386 -5.84 -15.85 33.91
C CYS A 386 -5.27 -17.28 33.91
N ILE A 387 -4.25 -17.54 33.09
CA ILE A 387 -3.54 -18.83 33.04
C ILE A 387 -2.85 -19.10 34.40
N LYS A 388 -2.19 -18.11 34.98
CA LYS A 388 -1.55 -18.20 36.31
C LYS A 388 -2.56 -18.36 37.45
N ALA A 389 -3.69 -17.66 37.39
CA ALA A 389 -4.78 -17.83 38.36
C ALA A 389 -5.39 -19.23 38.26
N LYS A 390 -5.54 -19.77 37.04
CA LYS A 390 -6.03 -21.14 36.81
C LYS A 390 -5.04 -22.22 37.25
N SER A 391 -3.73 -21.95 37.22
CA SER A 391 -2.70 -22.88 37.73
C SER A 391 -2.49 -22.81 39.24
N GLN A 392 -3.03 -21.79 39.94
CA GLN A 392 -2.98 -21.67 41.41
C GLN A 392 -4.26 -22.15 42.14
N MET A 393 -5.27 -22.68 41.44
CA MET A 393 -6.48 -23.21 42.11
C MET A 393 -6.27 -24.67 42.57
N GLY A 394 -5.81 -24.84 43.81
CA GLY A 394 -6.26 -25.96 44.66
C GLY A 394 -7.76 -25.85 44.98
N PRO A 395 -8.40 -26.90 45.51
CA PRO A 395 -9.86 -27.02 45.54
C PRO A 395 -10.50 -25.97 46.47
N VAL A 396 -11.24 -25.02 45.90
CA VAL A 396 -12.06 -24.05 46.64
C VAL A 396 -13.53 -24.53 46.68
N PRO A 397 -14.28 -24.32 47.79
CA PRO A 397 -15.60 -24.90 47.99
C PRO A 397 -16.68 -24.28 47.10
N ARG A 398 -17.72 -25.07 46.81
CA ARG A 398 -18.93 -24.64 46.09
C ARG A 398 -19.62 -23.45 46.79
N PRO A 399 -20.04 -22.42 46.04
CA PRO A 399 -21.14 -21.56 46.43
C PRO A 399 -22.47 -22.21 46.04
N ILE A 400 -23.37 -22.28 47.01
CA ILE A 400 -24.79 -22.57 46.84
C ILE A 400 -25.47 -21.24 46.51
N GLY A 401 -26.12 -21.14 45.34
CA GLY A 401 -26.99 -20.02 44.99
C GLY A 401 -27.39 -20.03 43.51
N PRO A 402 -28.68 -19.86 43.16
CA PRO A 402 -29.12 -19.83 41.76
C PRO A 402 -28.79 -18.47 41.13
N VAL A 403 -28.16 -18.52 39.95
CA VAL A 403 -27.83 -17.34 39.12
C VAL A 403 -29.09 -16.93 38.33
N PRO A 404 -29.44 -15.63 38.24
CA PRO A 404 -30.55 -15.17 37.42
C PRO A 404 -30.23 -15.30 35.92
N ASN A 405 -31.23 -15.70 35.12
CA ASN A 405 -31.11 -15.79 33.66
C ASN A 405 -30.71 -14.43 33.04
N PRO A 406 -29.83 -14.43 32.01
CA PRO A 406 -29.55 -13.22 31.24
C PRO A 406 -30.81 -12.76 30.46
N PRO A 407 -30.99 -11.45 30.25
CA PRO A 407 -32.17 -10.93 29.57
C PRO A 407 -32.21 -11.39 28.10
N PRO A 408 -33.40 -11.54 27.51
CA PRO A 408 -33.56 -11.96 26.12
C PRO A 408 -32.96 -10.91 25.18
N ILE A 409 -32.23 -11.38 24.18
CA ILE A 409 -31.66 -10.53 23.13
C ILE A 409 -32.82 -9.94 22.32
N ASP A 410 -32.86 -8.61 22.24
CA ASP A 410 -33.85 -7.87 21.46
C ASP A 410 -33.61 -8.08 19.95
N PRO A 411 -34.56 -8.69 19.22
CA PRO A 411 -34.42 -8.93 17.78
C PRO A 411 -34.36 -7.64 16.96
N ALA A 412 -34.90 -6.52 17.46
CA ALA A 412 -34.86 -5.24 16.74
C ALA A 412 -33.43 -4.65 16.71
N GLY A 413 -32.72 -4.68 17.84
CA GLY A 413 -31.33 -4.23 17.91
C GLY A 413 -30.36 -5.08 17.07
N LEU A 414 -30.66 -6.38 16.89
CA LEU A 414 -29.85 -7.27 16.06
C LEU A 414 -30.01 -6.99 14.55
N GLU A 415 -31.21 -6.64 14.11
CA GLU A 415 -31.47 -6.25 12.73
C GLU A 415 -30.93 -4.84 12.42
N GLU A 416 -30.95 -3.91 13.38
CA GLU A 416 -30.30 -2.60 13.21
C GLU A 416 -28.76 -2.74 13.11
N PHE A 417 -28.17 -3.65 13.89
CA PHE A 417 -26.74 -3.95 13.82
C PHE A 417 -26.35 -4.58 12.47
N LYS A 418 -27.15 -5.52 11.94
CA LYS A 418 -26.96 -6.07 10.59
C LYS A 418 -27.05 -4.99 9.51
N LYS A 419 -28.03 -4.08 9.62
CA LYS A 419 -28.23 -3.00 8.65
C LYS A 419 -27.02 -2.06 8.61
N ARG A 420 -26.47 -1.69 9.77
CA ARG A 420 -25.26 -0.85 9.85
C ARG A 420 -24.03 -1.53 9.24
N ILE A 421 -23.87 -2.83 9.40
CA ILE A 421 -22.76 -3.56 8.77
C ILE A 421 -22.92 -3.59 7.24
N LEU A 422 -24.13 -3.81 6.72
CA LEU A 422 -24.38 -3.82 5.27
C LEU A 422 -24.20 -2.43 4.63
N GLU A 423 -24.64 -1.36 5.30
CA GLU A 423 -24.42 0.02 4.83
C GLU A 423 -22.93 0.40 4.84
N SER A 424 -22.15 -0.07 5.82
CA SER A 424 -20.71 0.18 5.86
C SER A 424 -19.93 -0.49 4.72
N GLN A 425 -20.44 -1.58 4.15
CA GLN A 425 -19.82 -2.26 3.01
C GLN A 425 -20.22 -1.67 1.66
N GLN A 426 -21.42 -1.08 1.54
CA GLN A 426 -21.87 -0.40 0.32
C GLN A 426 -21.13 0.92 0.04
N LEU A 427 -20.73 1.65 1.08
CA LEU A 427 -19.95 2.89 0.93
C LEU A 427 -18.54 2.67 0.36
N SER A 428 -18.02 1.44 0.39
CA SER A 428 -16.70 1.10 -0.19
C SER A 428 -16.75 0.76 -1.70
N ALA A 429 -17.93 0.61 -2.30
CA ALA A 429 -18.09 0.20 -3.70
C ALA A 429 -18.51 1.34 -4.66
N GLY A 430 -18.67 2.58 -4.17
CA GLY A 430 -19.24 3.70 -4.92
C GLY A 430 -18.28 4.61 -5.69
N ASN A 431 -16.96 4.48 -5.54
CA ASN A 431 -15.99 5.42 -6.13
C ASN A 431 -15.27 4.88 -7.38
N ALA A 432 -16.01 4.28 -8.31
CA ALA A 432 -15.49 3.95 -9.64
C ALA A 432 -16.48 4.41 -10.72
N ALA A 433 -16.38 5.68 -11.09
CA ALA A 433 -16.89 6.19 -12.36
C ALA A 433 -15.71 6.55 -13.26
N PRO A 434 -15.67 6.11 -14.53
CA PRO A 434 -14.86 6.74 -15.55
C PRO A 434 -15.69 7.81 -16.27
N SER A 435 -15.24 9.06 -16.17
CA SER A 435 -15.58 10.11 -17.13
C SER A 435 -14.68 9.92 -18.35
N SER A 436 -15.28 9.59 -19.49
CA SER A 436 -14.62 9.67 -20.80
C SER A 436 -14.89 11.05 -21.38
N GLY A 437 -13.83 11.83 -21.56
CA GLY A 437 -13.71 13.01 -22.41
C GLY A 437 -12.46 12.89 -23.26
#